data_AF-A0A498TTL1-F1
#
_entry.id   AF-A0A498TTL1-F1
#
_cell.length_a   1.000
_cell.length_b   1.000
_cell.length_c   1.000
_cell.angle_alpha   90.00
_cell.angle_beta   90.00
_cell.angle_gamma   90.00
#
_symmetry.space_group_name_H-M   'P 1'
#
loop_
_entity.id
_entity.type
_entity.pdbx_description
1 polymer ?
#
loop_
_entity_poly.entity_id
_entity_poly.type
_entity_poly.pdbx_seq_one_letter_code
_entity_poly.pdbx_strand_id
1 'polypeptide(L)'
;MRGASTSDANEEIGKKEGDTLKPLTKEEKNQMTMAIQRYFAEEREEEIGELAAINILEFITKNLGSYYYNQGVRDSRSIAVQRSQLLEEDLFALEKRI
;
A
#
# COMPACT_ATOMS: atom_id res chain seq x y z
N MET A 1 26.60 17.24 -39.16
CA MET A 1 27.00 16.59 -37.90
C MET A 1 25.80 16.62 -36.97
N ARG A 2 25.42 15.45 -36.45
CA ARG A 2 24.27 15.23 -35.58
C ARG A 2 24.57 15.74 -34.17
N GLY A 3 23.54 16.27 -33.51
CA GLY A 3 23.58 16.65 -32.10
C GLY A 3 22.19 16.99 -31.58
N ALA A 4 21.18 16.19 -31.96
CA ALA A 4 19.92 16.19 -31.21
C ALA A 4 20.24 15.52 -29.87
N SER A 5 20.30 16.32 -28.80
CA SER A 5 20.34 15.79 -27.44
C SER A 5 18.96 15.22 -27.13
N THR A 6 18.83 13.93 -27.41
CA THR A 6 17.87 13.05 -26.76
C THR A 6 18.19 13.01 -25.26
N SER A 7 17.50 13.83 -24.47
CA SER A 7 17.34 13.57 -23.03
C SER A 7 15.89 13.80 -22.58
N ASP A 8 14.92 13.65 -23.49
CA ASP A 8 13.54 13.34 -23.13
C ASP A 8 13.34 11.81 -23.16
N ALA A 9 14.29 11.10 -22.54
CA ALA A 9 14.19 9.66 -22.32
C ALA A 9 13.28 9.43 -21.11
N ASN A 10 11.98 9.53 -21.38
CA ASN A 10 11.05 8.44 -21.10
C ASN A 10 11.25 7.75 -19.74
N GLU A 11 10.69 8.33 -18.68
CA GLU A 11 10.40 7.60 -17.44
C GLU A 11 8.90 7.72 -17.13
N GLU A 12 8.06 7.52 -18.15
CA GLU A 12 6.77 6.87 -17.93
C GLU A 12 7.08 5.42 -17.55
N ILE A 13 7.40 5.19 -16.27
CA ILE A 13 7.33 3.86 -15.69
C ILE A 13 5.87 3.47 -15.79
N GLY A 14 5.57 2.70 -16.84
CA GLY A 14 4.26 2.16 -17.11
C GLY A 14 3.72 1.55 -15.82
N LYS A 15 2.55 2.05 -15.40
CA LYS A 15 1.87 1.54 -14.22
C LYS A 15 1.74 0.03 -14.37
N LYS A 16 2.47 -0.76 -13.58
CA LYS A 16 2.35 -2.22 -13.64
C LYS A 16 0.95 -2.59 -13.18
N GLU A 17 0.40 -3.72 -13.63
CA GLU A 17 -0.96 -4.17 -13.27
C GLU A 17 -1.19 -4.37 -11.75
N GLY A 18 -0.17 -4.16 -10.89
CA GLY A 18 -0.26 -4.08 -9.43
C GLY A 18 -0.16 -2.66 -8.82
N ASP A 19 -0.07 -1.60 -9.61
CA ASP A 19 0.18 -0.22 -9.12
C ASP A 19 -1.06 0.48 -8.56
N THR A 20 -2.23 -0.14 -8.66
CA THR A 20 -3.47 0.44 -8.16
C THR A 20 -3.92 -0.30 -6.91
N LEU A 21 -3.85 0.38 -5.77
CA LEU A 21 -4.44 -0.10 -4.52
C LEU A 21 -5.91 -0.42 -4.75
N LYS A 22 -6.36 -1.56 -4.23
CA LYS A 22 -7.77 -1.93 -4.30
C LYS A 22 -8.62 -0.79 -3.71
N PRO A 23 -9.65 -0.32 -4.42
CA PRO A 23 -10.47 0.77 -3.93
C PRO A 23 -11.21 0.35 -2.66
N LEU A 24 -11.21 1.24 -1.66
CA LEU A 24 -11.99 1.11 -0.43
C LEU A 24 -13.48 1.02 -0.76
N THR A 25 -14.19 0.16 -0.03
CA THR A 25 -15.66 0.10 -0.08
C THR A 25 -16.27 1.40 0.43
N LYS A 26 -17.54 1.65 0.07
CA LYS A 26 -18.27 2.84 0.55
C LYS A 26 -18.32 2.89 2.07
N GLU A 27 -18.53 1.74 2.72
CA GLU A 27 -18.60 1.64 4.18
C GLU A 27 -17.25 1.96 4.83
N GLU A 28 -16.16 1.37 4.32
CA GLU A 28 -14.80 1.68 4.81
C GLU A 28 -14.48 3.16 4.64
N LYS A 29 -14.81 3.75 3.48
CA LYS A 29 -14.62 5.20 3.27
C LYS A 29 -15.39 6.03 4.28
N ASN A 30 -16.66 5.70 4.54
CA ASN A 30 -17.48 6.43 5.52
C ASN A 30 -16.86 6.35 6.93
N GLN A 31 -16.45 5.16 7.37
CA GLN A 31 -15.82 4.97 8.67
C GLN A 31 -14.50 5.75 8.79
N MET A 32 -13.68 5.74 7.75
CA MET A 32 -12.41 6.49 7.71
C MET A 32 -12.65 8.00 7.70
N THR A 33 -13.64 8.49 6.94
CA THR A 33 -14.05 9.90 6.95
C THR A 33 -14.48 10.33 8.34
N MET A 34 -15.34 9.56 9.03
CA MET A 34 -15.75 9.84 10.41
C MET A 34 -14.57 9.84 11.39
N ALA A 35 -13.60 8.92 11.21
CA ALA A 35 -12.40 8.89 12.04
C ALA A 35 -11.55 10.15 11.86
N ILE A 36 -11.41 10.65 10.63
CA ILE A 36 -10.71 11.90 10.35
C ILE A 36 -11.45 13.09 10.97
N GLN A 37 -12.77 13.19 10.82
CA GLN A 37 -13.55 14.25 11.45
C GLN A 37 -13.39 14.24 12.98
N ARG A 38 -13.49 13.06 13.59
CA ARG A 38 -13.31 12.89 15.03
C ARG A 38 -11.92 13.32 15.49
N TYR A 39 -10.87 12.93 14.77
CA TYR A 39 -9.50 13.32 15.09
C TYR A 39 -9.34 14.86 15.10
N PHE A 40 -9.91 15.58 14.13
CA PHE A 40 -9.85 17.04 14.12
C PHE A 40 -10.65 17.67 15.28
N ALA A 41 -11.84 17.14 15.58
CA ALA A 41 -12.65 17.63 16.69
C ALA A 41 -11.96 17.41 18.05
N GLU A 42 -11.34 16.25 18.26
CA GLU A 42 -10.72 15.87 19.53
C GLU A 42 -9.32 16.50 19.71
N GLU A 43 -8.48 16.44 18.69
CA GLU A 43 -7.06 16.82 18.81
C GLU A 43 -6.78 18.27 18.40
N ARG A 44 -7.70 18.90 17.67
CA ARG A 44 -7.54 20.28 17.17
C ARG A 44 -8.66 21.22 17.58
N GLU A 45 -9.65 20.73 18.34
CA GLU A 45 -10.86 21.49 18.69
C GLU A 45 -11.54 22.11 17.45
N GLU A 46 -11.41 21.44 16.30
CA GLU A 46 -11.84 21.95 14.99
C GLU A 46 -12.86 20.98 14.37
N GLU A 47 -14.09 21.44 14.13
CA GLU A 47 -15.08 20.68 13.38
C GLU A 47 -14.87 20.84 11.88
N ILE A 48 -14.61 19.72 11.18
CA ILE A 48 -14.52 19.69 9.73
C ILE A 48 -15.71 18.96 9.10
N GLY A 49 -16.22 19.51 8.01
CA GLY A 49 -17.30 18.89 7.23
C GLY A 49 -16.87 17.61 6.52
N GLU A 50 -17.84 16.80 6.10
CA GLU A 50 -17.63 15.52 5.43
C GLU A 50 -16.75 15.65 4.18
N LEU A 51 -17.01 16.67 3.34
CA LEU A 51 -16.23 16.92 2.13
C LEU A 51 -14.74 17.19 2.43
N ALA A 52 -14.45 17.94 3.48
CA ALA A 52 -13.07 18.22 3.89
C ALA A 52 -12.37 16.94 4.35
N ALA A 53 -13.04 16.12 5.16
CA ALA A 53 -12.51 14.84 5.61
C ALA A 53 -12.30 13.84 4.45
N ILE A 54 -13.21 13.80 3.47
CA ILE A 54 -13.04 13.01 2.24
C ILE A 54 -11.80 13.46 1.47
N ASN A 55 -11.61 14.77 1.27
CA ASN A 55 -10.43 15.29 0.57
C ASN A 55 -9.12 14.92 1.28
N ILE A 56 -9.11 14.95 2.61
CA ILE A 56 -7.96 14.49 3.42
C ILE A 56 -7.74 12.99 3.22
N LEU A 57 -8.79 12.17 3.28
CA LEU A 57 -8.70 10.73 3.04
C LEU A 57 -8.15 10.42 1.65
N GLU A 58 -8.60 11.13 0.61
CA GLU A 58 -8.10 10.97 -0.75
C GLU A 58 -6.62 11.37 -0.87
N PHE A 59 -6.22 12.47 -0.21
CA PHE A 59 -4.82 12.87 -0.15
C PHE A 59 -3.96 11.78 0.50
N ILE A 60 -4.38 11.24 1.64
CA ILE A 60 -3.64 10.17 2.34
C ILE A 60 -3.57 8.93 1.45
N THR A 61 -4.69 8.51 0.87
CA THR A 61 -4.75 7.31 0.03
C THR A 61 -3.83 7.41 -1.18
N LYS A 62 -3.82 8.57 -1.85
CA LYS A 62 -3.02 8.82 -3.05
C LYS A 62 -1.52 8.92 -2.75
N ASN A 63 -1.13 9.57 -1.65
CA ASN A 63 0.27 9.91 -1.40
C ASN A 63 0.96 8.98 -0.39
N LEU A 64 0.23 8.43 0.57
CA LEU A 64 0.76 7.64 1.68
C LEU A 64 0.34 6.17 1.62
N GLY A 65 -0.79 5.85 0.96
CA GLY A 65 -1.38 4.51 0.96
C GLY A 65 -0.42 3.40 0.49
N SER A 66 0.38 3.68 -0.54
CA SER A 66 1.32 2.70 -1.12
C SER A 66 2.44 2.32 -0.15
N TYR A 67 2.90 3.25 0.69
CA TYR A 67 3.96 2.97 1.66
C TYR A 67 3.51 1.92 2.68
N TYR A 68 2.33 2.13 3.29
CA TYR A 68 1.78 1.20 4.27
C TYR A 68 1.38 -0.14 3.66
N TYR A 69 0.76 -0.12 2.48
CA TYR A 69 0.41 -1.36 1.78
C TYR A 69 1.65 -2.19 1.43
N ASN A 70 2.67 -1.56 0.85
CA ASN A 70 3.90 -2.25 0.48
C ASN A 70 4.63 -2.80 1.71
N GLN A 71 4.61 -2.06 2.83
CA GLN A 71 5.16 -2.57 4.08
C GLN A 71 4.40 -3.82 4.56
N GLY A 72 3.07 -3.77 4.58
CA GLY A 72 2.24 -4.94 4.95
C GLY A 72 2.47 -6.15 4.04
N VAL A 73 2.68 -5.93 2.74
CA VAL A 73 3.03 -7.00 1.79
C VAL A 73 4.41 -7.59 2.10
N ARG A 74 5.42 -6.76 2.41
CA ARG A 74 6.76 -7.24 2.78
C ARG A 74 6.73 -8.05 4.08
N ASP A 75 5.99 -7.57 5.09
CA ASP A 75 5.83 -8.25 6.37
C ASP A 75 5.16 -9.62 6.18
N SER A 76 4.09 -9.66 5.38
CA SER A 76 3.38 -10.91 5.03
C SER A 76 4.30 -11.88 4.29
N ARG A 77 5.10 -11.38 3.35
CA ARG A 77 6.08 -12.19 2.60
C ARG A 77 7.14 -12.78 3.53
N SER A 78 7.64 -12.01 4.50
CA SER A 78 8.62 -12.49 5.47
C SER A 78 8.11 -13.71 6.23
N ILE A 79 6.88 -13.64 6.74
CA ILE A 79 6.24 -14.76 7.46
C ILE A 79 6.05 -15.96 6.53
N ALA A 80 5.58 -15.73 5.30
CA ALA A 80 5.37 -16.79 4.32
C ALA A 80 6.67 -17.54 3.97
N VAL A 81 7.77 -16.80 3.77
CA VAL A 81 9.09 -17.39 3.50
C VAL A 81 9.56 -18.26 4.67
N GLN A 82 9.43 -17.76 5.91
CA GLN A 82 9.80 -18.53 7.10
C GLN A 82 9.00 -19.84 7.20
N ARG A 83 7.68 -19.79 6.93
CA ARG A 83 6.84 -20.99 6.93
C ARG A 83 7.20 -21.98 5.82
N SER A 84 7.56 -21.48 4.64
CA SER A 84 8.01 -22.32 3.52
C SER A 84 9.32 -23.04 3.86
N GLN A 85 10.27 -22.36 4.50
CA GLN A 85 11.54 -22.97 4.93
C GLN A 85 11.31 -24.10 5.94
N LEU A 86 10.44 -23.89 6.93
CA LEU A 86 10.09 -24.94 7.89
C LEU A 86 9.44 -26.15 7.19
N LEU A 87 8.56 -25.91 6.21
CA LEU A 87 7.96 -26.98 5.43
C LEU A 87 9.01 -27.76 4.62
N GLU A 88 9.99 -27.07 4.03
CA GLU A 88 11.09 -27.73 3.32
C GLU A 88 11.93 -28.60 4.27
N GLU A 89 12.26 -28.09 5.47
CA GLU A 89 12.96 -28.87 6.50
C GLU A 89 12.18 -30.13 6.92
N ASP A 90 10.87 -29.99 7.14
CA ASP A 90 9.98 -31.12 7.47
C ASP A 90 9.96 -32.18 6.36
N LEU A 91 9.94 -31.76 5.09
CA LEU A 91 9.98 -32.67 3.95
C LEU A 91 11.32 -33.38 3.83
N PHE A 92 12.44 -32.66 4.00
CA PHE A 92 13.78 -33.26 4.01
C PHE A 92 13.92 -34.30 5.12
N ALA A 93 13.33 -34.08 6.29
CA ALA A 93 13.36 -35.04 7.39
C ALA A 93 12.65 -36.38 7.06
N LEU A 94 11.71 -36.37 6.11
CA LEU A 94 11.01 -37.58 5.64
C LEU A 94 11.78 -38.34 4.55
N GLU A 95 12.77 -37.72 3.90
CA GLU A 95 13.56 -38.38 2.87
C GLU A 95 14.34 -39.56 3.45
N LYS A 96 14.21 -40.74 2.82
CA LYS A 96 14.95 -41.93 3.21
C LYS A 96 16.27 -41.98 2.44
N ARG A 97 17.36 -42.28 3.13
CA ARG A 97 18.64 -42.63 2.48
C ARG A 97 18.44 -43.86 1.59
N ILE A 98 18.86 -43.74 0.34
CA ILE A 98 18.99 -44.84 -0.64
C ILE A 98 20.43 -45.34 -0.58
#